data_AF-X1JAF2-F1
#
_entry.id   AF-X1JAF2-F1
#
_cell.length_a   1.000
_cell.length_b   1.000
_cell.length_c   1.000
_cell.angle_alpha   90.00
_cell.angle_beta   90.00
_cell.angle_gamma   90.00
#
_symmetry.space_group_name_H-M   'P 1'
#
loop_
_entity.id
_entity.type
_entity.pdbx_description
1 polymer ?
#
loop_
_entity_poly.entity_id
_entity_poly.type
_entity_poly.pdbx_seq_one_letter_code
_entity_poly.pdbx_strand_id
1 'polypeptide(L)'
;CEFNLLTSDHTIVGELFRRGEISYEQTFNHPQRNYLTNVLGVAKDIDPDFFSHKVLPEDILLLCSDGLNSMLRDEDIANIIDKYKDARNIAKNLIKGAIKKGGLDNITVIVVKI
;
A
#
# COMPACT_ATOMS: atom_id res chain seq x y z
N CYS A 1 10.48 12.59 -2.49
CA CYS A 1 10.68 11.14 -2.27
C CYS A 1 10.42 10.35 -3.57
N GLU A 2 11.21 9.33 -3.92
CA GLU A 2 10.84 8.36 -4.97
C GLU A 2 10.06 7.20 -4.31
N PHE A 3 8.95 6.78 -4.91
CA PHE A 3 8.10 5.70 -4.37
C PHE A 3 8.26 4.45 -5.22
N ASN A 4 8.65 3.34 -4.59
CA ASN A 4 8.80 2.06 -5.26
C ASN A 4 7.84 1.03 -4.64
N LEU A 5 6.83 0.63 -5.41
CA LEU A 5 5.87 -0.39 -4.98
C LEU A 5 6.51 -1.78 -5.09
N LEU A 6 6.69 -2.44 -3.94
CA LEU A 6 7.37 -3.75 -3.88
C LEU A 6 6.41 -4.94 -3.96
N THR A 7 5.14 -4.76 -3.60
CA THR A 7 4.12 -5.81 -3.57
C THR A 7 3.08 -5.57 -4.65
N SER A 8 2.53 -6.65 -5.20
CA SER A 8 1.37 -6.61 -6.08
C SER A 8 0.19 -7.25 -5.37
N ASP A 9 -0.93 -6.55 -5.30
CA ASP A 9 -2.11 -7.05 -4.60
C ASP A 9 -2.62 -8.34 -5.26
N HIS A 10 -2.93 -9.33 -4.44
CA HIS A 10 -3.67 -10.52 -4.86
C HIS A 10 -5.17 -10.22 -4.94
N THR A 11 -5.51 -9.35 -5.88
CA THR A 11 -6.87 -8.96 -6.25
C THR A 11 -7.04 -9.12 -7.76
N ILE A 12 -8.29 -9.16 -8.22
CA ILE A 12 -8.61 -9.17 -9.65
C ILE A 12 -7.95 -7.99 -10.37
N VAL A 13 -7.98 -6.79 -9.78
CA VAL A 13 -7.36 -5.60 -10.37
C VAL A 13 -5.84 -5.66 -10.34
N GLY A 14 -5.25 -6.25 -9.31
CA GLY A 14 -3.82 -6.50 -9.24
C GLY A 14 -3.34 -7.43 -10.35
N GLU A 15 -4.10 -8.48 -10.66
CA GLU A 15 -3.83 -9.38 -11.79
C GLU A 15 -3.96 -8.68 -13.14
N LEU A 16 -5.02 -7.90 -13.35
CA LEU A 16 -5.21 -7.12 -14.58
C LEU A 16 -4.09 -6.11 -14.79
N PHE A 17 -3.67 -5.42 -13.73
CA PHE A 17 -2.54 -4.50 -13.77
C PHE A 17 -1.24 -5.23 -14.10
N ARG A 18 -0.98 -6.38 -13.47
CA ARG A 18 0.20 -7.22 -13.72
C ARG A 18 0.28 -7.71 -15.18
N ARG A 19 -0.85 -7.97 -15.81
CA ARG A 19 -0.96 -8.35 -17.23
C ARG A 19 -0.89 -7.16 -18.19
N GLY A 20 -0.84 -5.94 -17.69
CA GLY A 20 -0.85 -4.72 -18.50
C GLY A 20 -2.21 -4.40 -19.13
N GLU A 21 -3.28 -5.02 -18.65
CA GLU A 21 -4.65 -4.82 -19.18
C GLU A 21 -5.28 -3.52 -18.68
N ILE A 22 -4.86 -3.06 -17.48
CA ILE A 22 -5.25 -1.77 -16.91
C ILE A 22 -4.02 -1.03 -16.40
N SER A 23 -4.12 0.30 -16.34
CA SER A 23 -3.14 1.19 -15.72
C SER A 23 -3.22 1.15 -14.19
N TYR A 24 -2.16 1.61 -13.53
CA TYR A 24 -2.12 1.75 -12.07
C TYR A 24 -3.27 2.63 -11.55
N GLU A 25 -3.56 3.75 -12.20
CA GLU A 25 -4.68 4.62 -11.79
C GLU A 25 -6.05 3.93 -11.88
N GLN A 26 -6.24 3.07 -12.87
CA GLN A 26 -7.49 2.33 -13.05
C GLN A 26 -7.73 1.31 -11.92
N THR A 27 -6.68 0.78 -11.29
CA THR A 27 -6.81 -0.20 -10.19
C THR A 27 -7.69 0.32 -9.06
N PHE A 28 -7.59 1.61 -8.75
CA PHE A 28 -8.26 2.23 -7.61
C PHE A 28 -9.75 2.52 -7.83
N ASN A 29 -10.15 2.72 -9.08
CA ASN A 29 -11.52 3.10 -9.46
C ASN A 29 -12.29 1.93 -10.07
N HIS A 30 -11.66 0.76 -10.21
CA HIS A 30 -12.30 -0.41 -10.79
C HIS A 30 -13.38 -0.98 -9.85
N PRO A 31 -14.55 -1.39 -10.37
CA PRO A 31 -15.65 -1.91 -9.54
C PRO A 31 -15.28 -3.19 -8.78
N GLN A 32 -14.29 -3.93 -9.27
CA GLN A 32 -13.83 -5.18 -8.66
C GLN A 32 -12.54 -5.05 -7.83
N ARG A 33 -12.15 -3.83 -7.42
CA ARG A 33 -10.87 -3.62 -6.71
C ARG A 33 -10.73 -4.39 -5.39
N ASN A 34 -11.85 -4.66 -4.72
CA ASN A 34 -11.87 -5.37 -3.43
C ASN A 34 -12.01 -6.90 -3.58
N TYR A 35 -11.99 -7.45 -4.80
CA TYR A 35 -12.12 -8.90 -5.03
C TYR A 35 -10.75 -9.57 -4.89
N LEU A 36 -10.52 -10.20 -3.74
CA LEU A 36 -9.28 -10.92 -3.42
C LEU A 36 -9.22 -12.26 -4.17
N THR A 37 -8.04 -12.60 -4.69
CA THR A 37 -7.78 -13.87 -5.40
C THR A 37 -6.95 -14.85 -4.57
N ASN A 38 -6.27 -14.39 -3.52
CA ASN A 38 -5.51 -15.23 -2.60
C ASN A 38 -5.74 -14.78 -1.14
N VAL A 39 -6.30 -15.66 -0.31
CA VAL A 39 -6.67 -15.36 1.08
C VAL A 39 -6.37 -16.54 1.98
N LEU A 40 -5.70 -16.28 3.10
CA LEU A 40 -5.42 -17.29 4.12
C LEU A 40 -6.71 -17.84 4.72
N GLY A 41 -6.80 -19.17 4.84
CA GLY A 41 -7.91 -19.86 5.50
C GLY A 41 -9.11 -20.20 4.60
N VAL A 42 -9.07 -19.84 3.32
CA VAL A 42 -10.10 -20.24 2.33
C VAL A 42 -9.65 -21.46 1.53
N ALA A 43 -8.43 -21.41 0.99
CA ALA A 43 -7.82 -22.52 0.26
C ALA A 43 -7.05 -23.44 1.21
N LYS A 44 -6.98 -24.74 0.85
CA LYS A 44 -6.20 -25.74 1.59
C LYS A 44 -4.70 -25.46 1.51
N ASP A 45 -4.25 -24.98 0.35
CA ASP A 45 -2.89 -24.63 0.06
C ASP A 45 -2.82 -23.12 -0.17
N ILE A 46 -1.76 -22.48 0.35
CA ILE A 46 -1.48 -21.05 0.16
C ILE A 46 -0.24 -20.91 -0.70
N ASP A 47 -0.20 -19.90 -1.55
CA ASP A 47 0.98 -19.56 -2.35
C ASP A 47 1.40 -18.12 -2.04
N PRO A 48 2.28 -17.90 -1.05
CA PRO A 48 2.74 -16.57 -0.68
C PRO A 48 3.90 -16.11 -1.58
N ASP A 49 3.91 -14.82 -1.91
CA ASP A 49 5.03 -14.21 -2.63
C ASP A 49 6.23 -13.99 -1.70
N PHE A 50 7.41 -14.35 -2.19
CA PHE A 50 8.69 -14.04 -1.53
C PHE A 50 9.52 -13.14 -2.42
N PHE A 51 10.00 -12.03 -1.86
CA PHE A 51 10.93 -11.14 -2.52
C PHE A 51 11.97 -10.62 -1.53
N SER A 52 13.11 -10.21 -2.08
CA SER A 52 14.17 -9.55 -1.31
C SER A 52 14.49 -8.23 -1.98
N HIS A 53 14.69 -7.19 -1.16
CA HIS A 53 15.04 -5.86 -1.64
C HIS A 53 16.26 -5.36 -0.86
N LYS A 54 17.21 -4.75 -1.57
CA LYS A 54 18.34 -4.09 -0.92
C LYS A 54 17.86 -2.77 -0.36
N VAL A 55 18.14 -2.53 0.92
CA VAL A 55 17.76 -1.31 1.62
C VAL A 55 19.01 -0.47 1.88
N LEU A 56 18.92 0.83 1.67
CA LEU A 56 19.99 1.80 1.81
C LEU A 56 19.72 2.74 3.00
N PRO A 57 20.76 3.40 3.55
CA PRO A 57 20.57 4.44 4.55
C PRO A 57 19.59 5.52 4.06
N GLU A 58 18.75 6.01 4.97
CA GLU A 58 17.65 6.96 4.70
C GLU A 58 16.44 6.40 3.93
N ASP A 59 16.44 5.12 3.54
CA ASP A 59 15.23 4.48 3.01
C ASP A 59 14.14 4.42 4.08
N ILE A 60 12.90 4.54 3.61
CA ILE A 60 11.70 4.41 4.43
C ILE A 60 10.87 3.26 3.87
N LEU A 61 10.75 2.20 4.66
CA LEU A 61 9.85 1.09 4.36
C LEU A 61 8.48 1.40 4.96
N LEU A 62 7.46 1.32 4.11
CA LEU A 62 6.07 1.50 4.47
C LEU A 62 5.32 0.19 4.20
N LEU A 63 4.73 -0.37 5.25
CA LEU A 63 3.73 -1.43 5.13
C LEU A 63 2.39 -0.86 5.56
N CYS A 64 1.34 -1.15 4.82
CA CYS A 64 0.01 -0.67 5.14
C CYS A 64 -1.08 -1.66 4.74
N SER A 65 -2.24 -1.56 5.39
CA SER A 65 -3.47 -2.13 4.85
C SER A 65 -4.00 -1.31 3.67
N ASP A 66 -4.89 -1.90 2.90
CA ASP A 66 -5.67 -1.27 1.83
C ASP A 66 -6.47 -0.04 2.31
N GLY A 67 -6.84 0.01 3.58
CA GLY A 67 -7.44 1.19 4.20
C GLY A 67 -6.59 2.47 4.07
N LEU A 68 -5.25 2.37 3.95
CA LEU A 68 -4.39 3.52 3.72
C LEU A 68 -4.41 3.96 2.25
N ASN A 69 -4.05 3.07 1.32
CA ASN A 69 -3.87 3.41 -0.11
C ASN A 69 -5.21 3.66 -0.84
N SER A 70 -6.32 3.22 -0.27
CA SER A 70 -7.67 3.59 -0.72
C SER A 70 -7.98 5.06 -0.46
N MET A 71 -7.40 5.66 0.60
CA MET A 71 -7.65 7.06 0.99
C MET A 71 -6.55 8.00 0.50
N LEU A 72 -5.28 7.59 0.57
CA LEU A 72 -4.12 8.41 0.22
C LEU A 72 -3.40 7.83 -0.99
N ARG A 73 -3.15 8.67 -2.00
CA ARG A 73 -2.32 8.35 -3.15
C ARG A 73 -0.84 8.53 -2.82
N ASP A 74 0.03 8.00 -3.68
CA ASP A 74 1.48 8.06 -3.55
C ASP A 74 1.98 9.49 -3.30
N GLU A 75 1.40 10.50 -3.96
CA GLU A 75 1.73 11.91 -3.73
C GLU A 75 1.38 12.40 -2.32
N ASP A 76 0.22 12.00 -1.78
CA ASP A 76 -0.15 12.36 -0.41
C ASP A 76 0.81 11.72 0.60
N ILE A 77 1.15 10.46 0.38
CA ILE A 77 2.08 9.69 1.22
C ILE A 77 3.47 10.32 1.18
N ALA A 78 3.98 10.62 -0.02
CA ALA A 78 5.26 11.28 -0.23
C ALA A 78 5.31 12.65 0.46
N ASN A 79 4.25 13.47 0.34
CA ASN A 79 4.17 14.77 1.01
C ASN A 79 4.21 14.65 2.55
N ILE A 80 3.58 13.61 3.10
CA ILE A 80 3.63 13.33 4.54
C ILE A 80 5.04 12.90 4.95
N ILE A 81 5.66 11.99 4.18
CA ILE A 81 7.03 11.52 4.45
C ILE A 81 8.04 12.67 4.37
N ASP A 82 7.97 13.51 3.34
CA ASP A 82 8.90 14.63 3.16
C ASP A 82 8.75 15.68 4.28
N LYS A 83 7.55 15.80 4.87
CA LYS A 83 7.26 16.73 5.96
C LYS A 83 7.74 16.24 7.34
N TYR A 84 7.71 14.93 7.59
CA TYR A 84 8.01 14.35 8.90
C TYR A 84 9.22 13.44 8.82
N LYS A 85 10.29 13.73 9.57
CA LYS A 85 11.58 13.02 9.42
C LYS A 85 11.72 11.75 10.24
N ASP A 86 10.89 11.55 11.27
CA ASP A 86 10.91 10.36 12.13
C ASP A 86 9.73 9.44 11.85
N ALA A 87 9.98 8.13 11.93
CA ALA A 87 9.02 7.07 11.60
C ALA A 87 7.71 7.18 12.38
N ARG A 88 7.76 7.58 13.67
CA ARG A 88 6.58 7.72 14.52
C ARG A 88 5.65 8.83 14.02
N ASN A 89 6.20 10.01 13.70
CA ASN A 89 5.40 11.10 13.18
C ASN A 89 4.89 10.82 11.77
N ILE A 90 5.66 10.14 10.91
CA ILE A 90 5.19 9.69 9.59
C ILE A 90 3.95 8.80 9.79
N ALA A 91 4.06 7.71 10.54
CA ALA A 91 2.97 6.76 10.76
C ALA A 91 1.70 7.45 11.31
N LYS A 92 1.87 8.31 12.32
CA LYS A 92 0.77 9.06 12.93
C LYS A 92 0.06 9.98 11.93
N ASN A 93 0.82 10.65 11.06
CA ASN A 93 0.23 11.59 10.10
C ASN A 93 -0.34 10.89 8.86
N LEU A 94 0.18 9.73 8.47
CA LEU A 94 -0.44 8.86 7.47
C LEU A 94 -1.85 8.43 7.90
N ILE A 95 -1.98 7.92 9.13
CA ILE A 95 -3.29 7.54 9.69
C ILE A 95 -4.23 8.74 9.74
N LYS A 96 -3.76 9.89 10.25
CA LYS A 96 -4.58 11.11 10.30
C LYS A 96 -5.01 11.60 8.91
N GLY A 97 -4.13 11.51 7.92
CA GLY A 97 -4.41 11.88 6.53
C GLY A 97 -5.51 11.01 5.94
N ALA A 98 -5.41 9.70 6.10
CA ALA A 98 -6.40 8.75 5.61
C ALA A 98 -7.77 8.92 6.29
N ILE A 99 -7.79 9.11 7.61
CA ILE A 99 -9.03 9.42 8.35
C ILE A 99 -9.68 10.70 7.81
N LYS A 100 -8.89 11.76 7.57
CA LYS A 100 -9.40 13.03 7.02
C LYS A 100 -10.00 12.91 5.62
N LYS A 101 -9.52 11.97 4.81
CA LYS A 101 -10.03 11.72 3.45
C LYS A 101 -11.25 10.80 3.40
N GLY A 102 -11.71 10.29 4.53
CA GLY A 102 -12.96 9.55 4.65
C GLY A 102 -12.91 8.46 5.72
N GLY A 103 -11.75 7.81 5.90
CA GLY A 103 -11.59 6.75 6.90
C GLY A 103 -12.58 5.60 6.72
N LEU A 104 -12.79 5.17 5.47
CA LEU A 104 -13.84 4.20 5.12
C LEU A 104 -13.54 2.75 5.54
N ASP A 105 -12.32 2.46 5.98
CA ASP A 105 -11.89 1.14 6.44
C ASP A 105 -10.88 1.25 7.58
N ASN A 106 -10.52 0.12 8.17
CA ASN A 106 -9.45 -0.01 9.14
C ASN A 106 -8.09 0.33 8.52
N ILE A 107 -7.42 1.31 9.12
CA ILE A 107 -6.13 1.81 8.64
C ILE A 107 -5.03 1.30 9.57
N THR A 108 -4.17 0.42 9.05
CA THR A 108 -2.98 -0.06 9.73
C THR A 108 -1.75 0.35 8.95
N VAL A 109 -0.72 0.84 9.65
CA VAL A 109 0.53 1.30 9.03
C VAL A 109 1.72 0.92 9.91
N ILE A 110 2.79 0.44 9.29
CA ILE A 110 4.12 0.26 9.88
C ILE A 110 5.11 1.09 9.07
N VAL A 111 5.90 1.91 9.75
CA VAL A 111 6.96 2.71 9.15
C VAL A 111 8.29 2.31 9.78
N VAL A 112 9.24 1.91 8.94
CA VAL A 112 10.62 1.63 9.34
C VAL A 112 11.51 2.61 8.61
N LYS A 113 12.35 3.34 9.35
CA LYS A 113 13.38 4.20 8.79
C LYS A 113 14.75 3.59 9.10
N ILE A 114 15.61 3.58 8.10
CA ILE A 114 16.91 2.88 8.09
C ILE A 114 18.05 3.84 8.39
#